data_AF-A0A135VXL5-F1
#
_entry.id   AF-A0A135VXL5-F1
#
_cell.length_a   1.000
_cell.length_b   1.000
_cell.length_c   1.000
_cell.angle_alpha   90.00
_cell.angle_beta   90.00
_cell.angle_gamma   90.00
#
_symmetry.space_group_name_H-M   'P 1'
#
loop_
_entity.id
_entity.type
_entity.pdbx_description
1 polymer ?
#
loop_
_entity_poly.entity_id
_entity_poly.type
_entity_poly.pdbx_seq_one_letter_code
_entity_poly.pdbx_strand_id
1 'polypeptide(L)'
;MSKPDESHPVNAIPPLAWALELYLKAGGKFREGKMIELIFPVGDHREMMRKKGAHDIYMWFSKGKINLRSRCNFDKACSFNSERIDGADREAVKSLEWGEARADTFFKALRKWIVRLDLDFVTFIRALNTVCDKRVEIPLTTKYGRTFQKFDEYRRNRWPEDATPDNRERFIEEVLVRVAFWIQSAHQVGALK
;
A
#
# COMPACT_ATOMS: atom_id res chain seq x y z
N MET A 1 12.60 -12.44 13.53
CA MET A 1 11.83 -11.38 12.83
C MET A 1 11.44 -11.93 11.48
N SER A 2 10.14 -12.02 11.17
CA SER A 2 9.69 -12.31 9.80
C SER A 2 10.26 -11.24 8.88
N LYS A 3 10.87 -11.64 7.75
CA LYS A 3 11.40 -10.68 6.78
C LYS A 3 10.24 -9.77 6.34
N PRO A 4 10.35 -8.43 6.46
CA PRO A 4 9.31 -7.48 6.05
C PRO A 4 8.83 -7.70 4.61
N ASP A 5 9.68 -8.30 3.78
CA ASP A 5 9.42 -8.63 2.38
C ASP A 5 8.59 -9.89 2.13
N GLU A 6 8.41 -10.78 3.11
CA GLU A 6 7.85 -12.12 2.86
C GLU A 6 6.35 -12.26 3.15
N SER A 7 5.68 -11.25 3.72
CA SER A 7 4.23 -11.29 3.95
C SER A 7 3.54 -9.95 4.22
N HIS A 8 4.17 -8.80 3.94
CA HIS A 8 3.62 -7.55 4.46
C HIS A 8 2.66 -6.86 3.49
N PRO A 9 1.40 -6.58 3.89
CA PRO A 9 0.43 -5.87 3.06
C PRO A 9 0.84 -4.43 2.69
N VAL A 10 1.88 -3.88 3.32
CA VAL A 10 2.41 -2.52 3.06
C VAL A 10 3.11 -2.41 1.72
N ASN A 11 3.45 -3.55 1.10
CA ASN A 11 3.93 -3.58 -0.29
C ASN A 11 2.89 -3.01 -1.28
N ALA A 12 1.64 -2.79 -0.88
CA ALA A 12 0.65 -2.06 -1.68
C ALA A 12 0.85 -0.53 -1.66
N ILE A 13 1.51 0.05 -0.65
CA ILE A 13 1.61 1.51 -0.51
C ILE A 13 2.49 2.15 -1.60
N PRO A 14 3.72 1.67 -1.90
CA PRO A 14 4.54 2.28 -2.94
C PRO A 14 3.91 2.24 -4.32
N PRO A 15 3.35 1.11 -4.80
CA PRO A 15 2.60 1.08 -6.06
C PRO A 15 1.38 2.00 -6.06
N LEU A 16 0.66 2.09 -4.93
CA LEU A 16 -0.46 3.01 -4.81
C LEU A 16 0.00 4.46 -4.96
N ALA A 17 1.11 4.85 -4.32
CA ALA A 17 1.69 6.18 -4.47
C ALA A 17 2.09 6.46 -5.93
N TRP A 18 2.82 5.55 -6.59
CA TRP A 18 3.20 5.68 -7.99
C TRP A 18 1.98 5.77 -8.92
N ALA A 19 0.92 5.00 -8.64
CA ALA A 19 -0.30 5.01 -9.43
C ALA A 19 -1.06 6.32 -9.29
N LEU A 20 -1.13 6.90 -8.07
CA LEU A 20 -1.74 8.21 -7.86
C LEU A 20 -0.96 9.32 -8.57
N GLU A 21 0.38 9.28 -8.53
CA GLU A 21 1.20 10.23 -9.29
C GLU A 21 0.94 10.11 -10.80
N LEU A 22 0.88 8.88 -11.33
CA LEU A 22 0.58 8.65 -12.75
C LEU A 22 -0.84 9.09 -13.13
N TYR A 23 -1.82 8.82 -12.25
CA TYR A 23 -3.22 9.24 -12.41
C TYR A 23 -3.32 10.77 -12.54
N LEU A 24 -2.66 11.51 -11.63
CA LEU A 24 -2.65 12.97 -11.67
C LEU A 24 -1.90 13.52 -12.90
N LYS A 25 -0.76 12.92 -13.26
CA LYS A 25 -0.01 13.29 -14.48
C LYS A 25 -0.85 13.09 -15.76
N ALA A 26 -1.78 12.15 -15.75
CA ALA A 26 -2.70 11.89 -16.87
C ALA A 26 -3.94 12.82 -16.88
N GLY A 27 -3.98 13.85 -16.02
CA GLY A 27 -5.11 14.79 -15.93
C GLY A 27 -6.27 14.26 -15.09
N GLY A 28 -6.04 13.22 -14.28
CA GLY A 28 -7.02 12.71 -13.33
C GLY A 28 -7.46 13.80 -12.34
N LYS A 29 -8.77 13.89 -12.09
CA LYS A 29 -9.33 14.90 -11.18
C LYS A 29 -9.19 14.41 -9.74
N PHE A 30 -8.67 15.26 -8.88
CA PHE A 30 -8.69 15.08 -7.44
C PHE A 30 -9.32 16.33 -6.81
N ARG A 31 -10.37 16.15 -6.00
CA ARG A 31 -10.99 17.27 -5.28
C ARG A 31 -10.06 17.66 -4.12
N GLU A 32 -9.12 18.56 -4.40
CA GLU A 32 -8.32 19.20 -3.36
C GLU A 32 -9.25 19.94 -2.40
N GLY A 33 -9.29 19.50 -1.14
CA GLY A 33 -10.12 20.13 -0.12
C GLY A 33 -10.31 19.32 1.16
N LYS A 34 -10.07 18.00 1.13
CA LYS A 34 -10.07 17.18 2.34
C LYS A 34 -8.77 16.38 2.41
N MET A 35 -7.91 16.73 3.37
CA MET A 35 -6.85 15.82 3.78
C MET A 35 -7.54 14.59 4.34
N ILE A 36 -7.50 13.48 3.60
CA ILE A 36 -8.04 12.21 4.06
C ILE A 36 -6.87 11.46 4.66
N GLU A 37 -6.87 11.39 5.98
CA GLU A 37 -5.89 10.65 6.75
C GLU A 37 -6.40 9.24 7.04
N LEU A 38 -5.46 8.30 7.08
CA LEU A 38 -5.65 6.93 7.51
C LEU A 38 -4.65 6.64 8.62
N ILE A 39 -5.13 6.12 9.75
CA ILE A 39 -4.31 5.81 10.91
C ILE A 39 -4.27 4.29 11.05
N PHE A 40 -3.06 3.74 11.07
CA PHE A 40 -2.79 2.33 11.31
C PHE A 40 -2.29 2.14 12.74
N PRO A 41 -3.07 1.53 13.64
CA PRO A 41 -2.60 1.23 14.98
C PRO A 41 -1.54 0.12 14.91
N VAL A 42 -0.40 0.35 15.55
CA VAL A 42 0.76 -0.57 15.53
C VAL A 42 0.95 -1.25 16.88
N GLY A 43 0.86 -0.49 17.98
CA GLY A 43 1.17 -0.99 19.30
C GLY A 43 1.00 0.04 20.41
N ASP A 44 1.61 -0.23 21.56
CA ASP A 44 1.50 0.59 22.75
C ASP A 44 2.86 1.16 23.17
N HIS A 45 2.88 2.43 23.60
CA HIS A 45 3.98 2.94 24.42
C HIS A 45 3.81 2.39 25.83
N ARG A 46 4.81 1.69 26.35
CA ARG A 46 4.78 1.10 27.70
C ARG A 46 5.93 1.59 28.55
N GLU A 47 5.62 1.94 29.78
CA GLU A 47 6.60 2.26 30.83
C GLU A 47 6.26 1.45 32.07
N MET A 48 7.28 0.82 32.67
CA MET A 48 7.10 -0.09 33.81
C MET A 48 5.95 -1.10 33.56
N MET A 49 5.91 -1.67 32.35
CA MET A 49 4.89 -2.62 31.88
C MET A 49 3.45 -2.09 31.77
N ARG A 50 3.21 -0.79 32.00
CA ARG A 50 1.89 -0.17 31.87
C ARG A 50 1.76 0.58 30.54
N LYS A 51 0.62 0.42 29.86
CA LYS A 51 0.28 1.21 28.68
C LYS A 51 0.12 2.69 29.06
N LYS A 52 0.87 3.55 28.38
CA LYS A 52 0.85 5.02 28.55
C LYS A 52 0.35 5.74 27.31
N GLY A 53 0.56 5.14 26.14
CA GLY A 53 0.16 5.69 24.85
C GLY A 53 -0.03 4.62 23.79
N ALA A 54 -0.33 5.08 22.58
CA ALA A 54 -0.41 4.29 21.37
C ALA A 54 0.70 4.70 20.39
N HIS A 55 1.16 3.70 19.64
CA HIS A 55 2.03 3.83 18.49
C HIS A 55 1.16 3.65 17.24
N ASP A 56 1.10 4.68 16.41
CA ASP A 56 0.31 4.69 15.19
C ASP A 56 1.14 5.13 13.99
N ILE A 57 0.84 4.57 12.82
CA ILE A 57 1.34 5.08 11.53
C ILE A 57 0.25 5.88 10.86
N TYR A 58 0.54 7.14 10.61
CA TYR A 58 -0.34 8.08 9.90
C TYR A 58 0.01 8.05 8.42
N MET A 59 -1.00 7.88 7.58
CA MET A 59 -0.89 7.96 6.12
C MET A 59 -1.86 9.02 5.60
N TRP A 60 -1.39 9.95 4.80
CA TRP A 60 -2.25 10.98 4.21
C TRP A 60 -1.83 11.33 2.80
N PHE A 61 -2.78 11.80 2.00
CA PHE A 61 -2.50 12.34 0.67
C PHE A 61 -2.46 13.86 0.73
N SER A 62 -1.36 14.46 0.27
CA SER A 62 -1.23 15.92 0.17
C SER A 62 -0.31 16.29 -0.98
N LYS A 63 -0.66 17.35 -1.72
CA LYS A 63 0.11 17.87 -2.86
C LYS A 63 0.50 16.78 -3.87
N GLY A 64 -0.45 15.90 -4.18
CA GLY A 64 -0.24 14.81 -5.14
C GLY A 64 0.60 13.63 -4.64
N LYS A 65 0.96 13.58 -3.35
CA LYS A 65 1.82 12.54 -2.77
C LYS A 65 1.18 11.85 -1.58
N ILE A 66 1.42 10.54 -1.47
CA ILE A 66 1.19 9.81 -0.22
C ILE A 66 2.35 10.11 0.71
N ASN A 67 2.04 10.49 1.95
CA ASN A 67 3.02 10.71 2.99
C ASN A 67 2.71 9.78 4.15
N LEU A 68 3.75 9.30 4.83
CA LEU A 68 3.63 8.47 6.01
C LEU A 68 4.43 9.05 7.17
N ARG A 69 4.01 8.74 8.39
CA ARG A 69 4.75 9.06 9.61
C ARG A 69 4.35 8.15 10.76
N SER A 70 5.34 7.55 11.42
CA SER A 70 5.14 6.87 12.70
C SER A 70 5.11 7.88 13.84
N ARG A 71 4.13 7.76 14.74
CA ARG A 71 3.97 8.65 15.88
C ARG A 71 3.57 7.90 17.15
N CYS A 72 4.26 8.22 18.24
CA CYS A 72 3.80 7.94 19.58
C CYS A 72 2.95 9.12 20.08
N ASN A 73 1.77 8.83 20.61
CA ASN A 73 0.87 9.86 21.14
C ASN A 73 1.18 10.29 22.59
N PHE A 74 2.11 9.59 23.25
CA PHE A 74 2.49 9.85 24.65
C PHE A 74 3.82 10.61 24.75
N ASP A 75 4.86 10.15 24.06
CA ASP A 75 6.20 10.74 24.13
C ASP A 75 6.72 11.16 22.74
N LYS A 76 7.08 12.44 22.63
CA LYS A 76 7.65 13.04 21.41
C LYS A 76 9.08 12.58 21.12
N ALA A 77 9.81 12.12 22.13
CA ALA A 77 11.17 11.60 22.02
C ALA A 77 11.21 10.07 21.81
N CYS A 78 10.05 9.40 21.83
CA CYS A 78 9.97 7.96 21.61
C CYS A 78 10.61 7.55 20.27
N SER A 79 11.43 6.49 20.29
CA SER A 79 12.15 5.97 19.11
C SER A 79 11.23 5.46 18.00
N PHE A 80 9.96 5.17 18.31
CA PHE A 80 8.94 4.85 17.33
C PHE A 80 8.62 6.02 16.40
N ASN A 81 8.84 7.27 16.84
CA ASN A 81 8.56 8.44 16.03
C ASN A 81 9.48 8.49 14.81
N SER A 82 8.90 8.73 13.63
CA SER A 82 9.66 8.97 12.40
C SER A 82 9.51 10.40 11.91
N GLU A 83 10.44 10.79 11.04
CA GLU A 83 10.20 11.90 10.12
C GLU A 83 9.11 11.53 9.10
N ARG A 84 8.65 12.53 8.36
CA ARG A 84 7.72 12.30 7.25
C ARG A 84 8.47 11.61 6.12
N ILE A 85 7.98 10.47 5.69
CA ILE A 85 8.52 9.74 4.53
C ILE A 85 7.58 9.83 3.33
N ASP A 86 8.15 9.71 2.13
CA ASP A 86 7.39 9.61 0.89
C ASP A 86 6.86 8.17 0.74
N GLY A 87 5.54 8.02 0.52
CA GLY A 87 4.92 6.71 0.33
C GLY A 87 5.40 5.98 -0.94
N ALA A 88 6.01 6.70 -1.88
CA ALA A 88 6.63 6.12 -3.07
C ALA A 88 8.01 5.48 -2.81
N ASP A 89 8.65 5.79 -1.67
CA ASP A 89 9.93 5.20 -1.27
C ASP A 89 9.70 3.87 -0.55
N ARG A 90 9.87 2.77 -1.30
CA ARG A 90 9.63 1.42 -0.79
C ARG A 90 10.51 1.08 0.42
N GLU A 91 11.77 1.45 0.43
CA GLU A 91 12.68 1.06 1.51
C GLU A 91 12.41 1.87 2.77
N ALA A 92 12.05 3.15 2.64
CA ALA A 92 11.58 3.95 3.77
C ALA A 92 10.23 3.45 4.31
N VAL A 93 9.29 3.07 3.44
CA VAL A 93 7.99 2.52 3.86
C VAL A 93 8.18 1.24 4.67
N LYS A 94 9.06 0.35 4.22
CA LYS A 94 9.32 -0.94 4.88
C LYS A 94 10.05 -0.82 6.20
N SER A 95 10.85 0.23 6.40
CA SER A 95 11.63 0.40 7.61
C SER A 95 10.79 0.87 8.81
N LEU A 96 9.56 1.33 8.58
CA LEU A 96 8.63 1.63 9.66
C LEU A 96 8.25 0.37 10.44
N GLU A 97 8.11 0.51 11.75
CA GLU A 97 7.59 -0.55 12.61
C GLU A 97 6.08 -0.69 12.41
N TRP A 98 5.67 -1.57 11.50
CA TRP A 98 4.25 -1.79 11.19
C TRP A 98 3.54 -2.77 12.13
N GLY A 99 4.26 -3.35 13.09
CA GLY A 99 3.71 -4.30 14.08
C GLY A 99 3.09 -5.52 13.42
N GLU A 100 1.99 -6.03 14.00
CA GLU A 100 1.18 -7.10 13.40
C GLU A 100 0.16 -6.52 12.42
N ALA A 101 0.59 -5.80 11.39
CA ALA A 101 -0.33 -5.26 10.38
C ALA A 101 -1.11 -6.39 9.71
N ARG A 102 -2.31 -6.67 10.23
CA ARG A 102 -3.13 -7.78 9.74
C ARG A 102 -3.69 -7.41 8.37
N ALA A 103 -3.36 -8.22 7.37
CA ALA A 103 -3.77 -8.00 5.98
C ALA A 103 -5.28 -7.80 5.83
N ASP A 104 -6.10 -8.50 6.62
CA ASP A 104 -7.57 -8.43 6.59
C ASP A 104 -8.13 -7.06 6.96
N THR A 105 -7.46 -6.32 7.85
CA THR A 105 -7.85 -4.96 8.25
C THR A 105 -7.18 -3.90 7.38
N PHE A 106 -5.93 -4.15 6.97
CA PHE A 106 -5.13 -3.21 6.18
C PHE A 106 -5.74 -2.90 4.82
N PHE A 107 -6.09 -3.92 4.03
CA PHE A 107 -6.64 -3.70 2.69
C PHE A 107 -8.03 -3.08 2.74
N LYS A 108 -8.85 -3.41 3.74
CA LYS A 108 -10.15 -2.76 4.00
C LYS A 108 -9.97 -1.27 4.31
N ALA A 109 -8.96 -0.94 5.12
CA ALA A 109 -8.64 0.44 5.47
C ALA A 109 -8.19 1.24 4.24
N LEU A 110 -7.25 0.70 3.44
CA LEU A 110 -6.82 1.31 2.18
C LEU A 110 -7.95 1.45 1.15
N ARG A 111 -8.78 0.42 1.00
CA ARG A 111 -9.97 0.45 0.12
C ARG A 111 -10.88 1.63 0.47
N LYS A 112 -11.28 1.73 1.75
CA LYS A 112 -12.12 2.85 2.23
C LYS A 112 -11.47 4.20 1.99
N TRP A 113 -10.16 4.28 2.17
CA TRP A 113 -9.39 5.49 1.92
C TRP A 113 -9.40 5.88 0.44
N ILE A 114 -9.13 4.94 -0.48
CA ILE A 114 -9.16 5.17 -1.94
C ILE A 114 -10.55 5.59 -2.41
N VAL A 115 -11.61 4.95 -1.92
CA VAL A 115 -12.99 5.32 -2.29
C VAL A 115 -13.29 6.76 -1.88
N ARG A 116 -12.78 7.21 -0.73
CA ARG A 116 -12.93 8.61 -0.27
C ARG A 116 -12.15 9.61 -1.11
N LEU A 117 -11.10 9.18 -1.84
CA LEU A 117 -10.39 10.06 -2.77
C LEU A 117 -11.23 10.42 -4.02
N ASP A 118 -12.35 9.73 -4.25
CA ASP A 118 -13.30 10.00 -5.34
C ASP A 118 -12.62 10.04 -6.74
N LEU A 119 -11.75 9.07 -6.98
CA LEU A 119 -10.99 8.94 -8.23
C LEU A 119 -11.84 8.36 -9.34
N ASP A 120 -11.53 8.72 -10.59
CA ASP A 120 -12.03 7.97 -11.75
C ASP A 120 -11.51 6.53 -11.70
N PHE A 121 -12.44 5.59 -11.48
CA PHE A 121 -12.14 4.20 -11.20
C PHE A 121 -11.33 3.53 -12.32
N VAL A 122 -11.74 3.68 -13.58
CA VAL A 122 -11.09 3.01 -14.72
C VAL A 122 -9.67 3.54 -14.91
N THR A 123 -9.49 4.85 -14.87
CA THR A 123 -8.18 5.49 -15.02
C THR A 123 -7.25 5.11 -13.87
N PHE A 124 -7.75 5.05 -12.64
CA PHE A 124 -6.97 4.65 -11.48
C PHE A 124 -6.51 3.18 -11.55
N ILE A 125 -7.40 2.25 -11.91
CA ILE A 125 -7.03 0.83 -12.08
C ILE A 125 -6.01 0.65 -13.22
N ARG A 126 -6.15 1.40 -14.33
CA ARG A 126 -5.15 1.41 -15.41
C ARG A 126 -3.80 1.94 -14.94
N ALA A 127 -3.79 2.97 -14.10
CA ALA A 127 -2.57 3.51 -13.52
C ALA A 127 -1.87 2.45 -12.64
N LEU A 128 -2.61 1.74 -11.78
CA LEU A 128 -2.09 0.62 -10.98
C LEU A 128 -1.45 -0.48 -11.85
N ASN A 129 -2.17 -0.94 -12.88
CA ASN A 129 -1.61 -1.95 -13.79
C ASN A 129 -0.32 -1.47 -14.46
N THR A 130 -0.30 -0.22 -14.92
CA THR A 130 0.84 0.37 -15.60
C THR A 130 2.07 0.45 -14.69
N VAL A 131 1.90 0.86 -13.42
CA VAL A 131 3.04 0.95 -12.50
C VAL A 131 3.54 -0.43 -12.09
N CYS A 132 2.67 -1.41 -11.91
CA CYS A 132 3.07 -2.79 -11.61
C CYS A 132 3.89 -3.41 -12.74
N ASP A 133 3.54 -3.15 -14.00
CA ASP A 133 4.32 -3.62 -15.16
C ASP A 133 5.64 -2.85 -15.32
N LYS A 134 5.64 -1.54 -15.05
CA LYS A 134 6.84 -0.69 -15.20
C LYS A 134 7.90 -0.96 -14.15
N ARG A 135 7.50 -1.36 -12.93
CA ARG A 135 8.38 -1.54 -11.76
C ARG A 135 8.87 -2.97 -11.59
N VAL A 136 8.48 -3.86 -12.49
CA VAL A 136 8.86 -5.27 -12.49
C VAL A 136 9.52 -5.61 -13.82
N GLU A 137 10.56 -6.42 -13.77
CA GLU A 137 11.10 -7.10 -14.94
C GLU A 137 10.13 -8.19 -15.37
N ILE A 138 9.62 -8.05 -16.59
CA ILE A 138 8.63 -8.94 -17.17
C ILE A 138 9.22 -9.65 -18.41
N PRO A 139 8.88 -10.92 -18.66
CA PRO A 139 7.92 -11.75 -17.89
C PRO A 139 8.44 -12.11 -16.49
N LEU A 140 7.56 -12.11 -15.50
CA LEU A 140 7.92 -12.43 -14.11
C LEU A 140 7.76 -13.93 -13.87
N THR A 141 8.85 -14.63 -13.56
CA THR A 141 8.82 -16.00 -13.04
C THR A 141 8.87 -15.96 -11.52
N THR A 142 7.79 -16.40 -10.86
CA THR A 142 7.71 -16.46 -9.40
C THR A 142 8.68 -17.48 -8.81
N LYS A 143 8.99 -17.38 -7.51
CA LYS A 143 9.82 -18.37 -6.79
C LYS A 143 9.28 -19.80 -6.83
N TYR A 144 8.02 -19.99 -7.22
CA TYR A 144 7.35 -21.28 -7.36
C TYR A 144 7.34 -21.79 -8.82
N GLY A 145 8.08 -21.15 -9.73
CA GLY A 145 8.27 -21.61 -11.11
C GLY A 145 7.16 -21.22 -12.10
N ARG A 146 6.12 -20.51 -11.66
CA ARG A 146 5.08 -19.99 -12.57
C ARG A 146 5.47 -18.64 -13.16
N THR A 147 5.33 -18.50 -14.47
CA THR A 147 5.64 -17.29 -15.24
C THR A 147 4.37 -16.53 -15.64
N PHE A 148 4.43 -15.20 -15.58
CA PHE A 148 3.36 -14.29 -15.99
C PHE A 148 3.92 -13.20 -16.90
N GLN A 149 3.25 -12.90 -18.01
CA GLN A 149 3.73 -11.91 -18.98
C GLN A 149 3.58 -10.48 -18.47
N LYS A 150 2.50 -10.20 -17.73
CA LYS A 150 2.17 -8.88 -17.16
C LYS A 150 1.38 -9.04 -15.87
N PHE A 151 1.29 -7.96 -15.11
CA PHE A 151 0.49 -7.90 -13.89
C PHE A 151 -1.00 -8.21 -14.14
N ASP A 152 -1.55 -7.80 -15.28
CA ASP A 152 -2.96 -8.08 -15.61
C ASP A 152 -3.26 -9.59 -15.75
N GLU A 153 -2.30 -10.37 -16.26
CA GLU A 153 -2.40 -11.83 -16.30
C GLU A 153 -2.30 -12.42 -14.90
N TYR A 154 -1.32 -11.95 -14.11
CA TYR A 154 -1.12 -12.38 -12.72
C TYR A 154 -2.35 -12.13 -11.86
N ARG A 155 -2.92 -10.92 -11.91
CA ARG A 155 -4.02 -10.53 -11.02
C ARG A 155 -5.27 -11.35 -11.31
N ARG A 156 -5.55 -11.69 -12.58
CA ARG A 156 -6.75 -12.46 -12.98
C ARG A 156 -6.70 -13.93 -12.55
N ASN A 157 -5.54 -14.45 -12.17
CA ASN A 157 -5.40 -15.83 -11.74
C ASN A 157 -6.17 -16.10 -10.44
N ARG A 158 -7.17 -16.98 -10.50
CA ARG A 158 -8.09 -17.30 -9.38
C ARG A 158 -8.76 -16.05 -8.82
N TRP A 159 -9.29 -15.20 -9.71
CA TRP A 159 -10.03 -14.01 -9.34
C TRP A 159 -11.37 -14.37 -8.66
N PRO A 160 -11.71 -13.76 -7.52
CA PRO A 160 -12.99 -14.01 -6.85
C PRO A 160 -14.20 -13.56 -7.68
N GLU A 161 -15.30 -14.33 -7.64
CA GLU A 161 -16.53 -14.03 -8.39
C GLU A 161 -17.22 -12.74 -7.90
N ASP A 162 -17.06 -12.39 -6.63
CA ASP A 162 -17.67 -11.21 -5.99
C ASP A 162 -16.91 -9.90 -6.25
N ALA A 163 -15.68 -9.99 -6.77
CA ALA A 163 -14.81 -8.86 -7.07
C ALA A 163 -15.07 -8.33 -8.49
N THR A 164 -16.28 -7.84 -8.77
CA THR A 164 -16.67 -7.34 -10.11
C THR A 164 -16.53 -5.81 -10.22
N PRO A 165 -16.46 -5.24 -11.45
CA PRO A 165 -16.46 -3.79 -11.64
C PRO A 165 -17.69 -3.07 -11.05
N ASP A 166 -18.83 -3.76 -10.93
CA ASP A 166 -20.03 -3.25 -10.29
C ASP A 166 -19.89 -3.21 -8.76
N ASN A 167 -19.11 -4.14 -8.18
CA ASN A 167 -18.70 -4.13 -6.78
C ASN A 167 -17.32 -3.46 -6.63
N ARG A 168 -17.24 -2.15 -6.92
CA ARG A 168 -15.99 -1.38 -6.95
C ARG A 168 -15.17 -1.50 -5.68
N GLU A 169 -15.79 -1.52 -4.51
CA GLU A 169 -15.08 -1.68 -3.24
C GLU A 169 -14.33 -3.01 -3.20
N ARG A 170 -15.03 -4.12 -3.40
CA ARG A 170 -14.41 -5.45 -3.40
C ARG A 170 -13.36 -5.59 -4.49
N PHE A 171 -13.61 -5.03 -5.67
CA PHE A 171 -12.66 -5.01 -6.77
C PHE A 171 -11.36 -4.28 -6.39
N ILE A 172 -11.45 -3.08 -5.80
CA ILE A 172 -10.27 -2.31 -5.38
C ILE A 172 -9.48 -3.11 -4.34
N GLU A 173 -10.15 -3.67 -3.34
CA GLU A 173 -9.51 -4.47 -2.30
C GLU A 173 -8.72 -5.63 -2.90
N GLU A 174 -9.34 -6.40 -3.79
CA GLU A 174 -8.70 -7.53 -4.45
C GLU A 174 -7.53 -7.09 -5.33
N VAL A 175 -7.66 -5.98 -6.08
CA VAL A 175 -6.52 -5.42 -6.84
C VAL A 175 -5.37 -5.08 -5.90
N LEU A 176 -5.60 -4.40 -4.78
CA LEU A 176 -4.53 -4.04 -3.83
C LEU A 176 -3.83 -5.27 -3.25
N VAL A 177 -4.58 -6.33 -2.96
CA VAL A 177 -4.01 -7.62 -2.54
C VAL A 177 -3.07 -8.16 -3.61
N ARG A 178 -3.51 -8.20 -4.88
CA ARG A 178 -2.67 -8.68 -5.99
C ARG A 178 -1.46 -7.78 -6.24
N VAL A 179 -1.61 -6.47 -6.11
CA VAL A 179 -0.51 -5.50 -6.22
C VAL A 179 0.56 -5.80 -5.16
N ALA A 180 0.18 -5.98 -3.90
CA ALA A 180 1.12 -6.29 -2.83
C ALA A 180 1.89 -7.58 -3.12
N PHE A 181 1.19 -8.65 -3.52
CA PHE A 181 1.82 -9.92 -3.84
C PHE A 181 2.67 -9.90 -5.11
N TRP A 182 2.31 -9.09 -6.10
CA TRP A 182 3.11 -8.92 -7.33
C TRP A 182 4.48 -8.31 -7.02
N ILE A 183 4.49 -7.20 -6.26
CA ILE A 183 5.74 -6.54 -5.85
C ILE A 183 6.57 -7.45 -4.94
N GLN A 184 5.92 -8.14 -4.01
CA GLN A 184 6.58 -9.14 -3.18
C GLN A 184 7.21 -10.25 -4.03
N SER A 185 6.47 -10.80 -4.98
CA SER A 185 6.95 -11.90 -5.83
C SER A 185 8.14 -11.45 -6.68
N ALA A 186 8.08 -10.25 -7.24
CA ALA A 186 9.18 -9.65 -7.98
C ALA A 186 10.42 -9.44 -7.09
N HIS A 187 10.24 -8.95 -5.86
CA HIS A 187 11.35 -8.79 -4.92
C HIS A 187 12.03 -10.12 -4.59
N GLN A 188 11.24 -11.17 -4.34
CA GLN A 188 11.75 -12.50 -3.96
C GLN A 188 12.63 -13.15 -5.03
N VAL A 189 12.50 -12.73 -6.28
CA VAL A 189 13.30 -13.24 -7.41
C VAL A 189 14.25 -12.20 -8.00
N GLY A 190 14.41 -11.05 -7.34
CA GLY A 190 15.30 -9.97 -7.80
C GLY A 190 14.83 -9.23 -9.04
N ALA A 191 13.54 -9.27 -9.37
CA ALA A 191 12.95 -8.68 -10.58
C ALA A 191 12.31 -7.29 -10.36
N LEU A 192 12.58 -6.61 -9.24
CA LEU A 192 12.14 -5.21 -9.05
C LEU A 192 13.10 -4.24 -9.73
N LYS A 193 12.55 -3.17 -10.34
CA LYS A 193 13.31 -2.09 -11.01
C LYS A 193 13.34 -0.80 -10.20
#